data_AF-A0A4Q2Z9G1-F1
#
_entry.id   AF-A0A4Q2Z9G1-F1
#
_cell.length_a   1.000
_cell.length_b   1.000
_cell.length_c   1.000
_cell.angle_alpha   90.00
_cell.angle_beta   90.00
_cell.angle_gamma   90.00
#
_symmetry.space_group_name_H-M   'P 1'
#
loop_
_entity.id
_entity.type
_entity.pdbx_description
1 polymer ?
#
loop_
_entity_poly.entity_id
_entity_poly.type
_entity_poly.pdbx_seq_one_letter_code
_entity_poly.pdbx_strand_id
1 'polypeptide(L)'
;DEKDDLRIKMCIKVNSDDFVTIHHELGHNYYQRAYKALPALYRNGANDGFHEAIGDFVALSITPDYLVQIGLLDQSKVPSADKDIGLLLRQAMDKVAFLPFGLLIDKWRWGVFDGSIPTGGYEAGWNKLRLDYQGIVPPVARDETRFDPGAKYHIPNNTPYARYFLARVLQFQFYKAACDQAGWKGPLHRCSFFGNKEVGARLNKMLEMGASKPWPDALEAFTGSREMSGKAMAEYFAPLKAWLDKQNKGQPKGW
;
A
#
# COMPACT_ATOMS: atom_id res chain seq x y z
N ASP A 1 -2.36 27.98 11.28
CA ASP A 1 -3.68 27.44 10.87
C ASP A 1 -3.43 26.06 10.24
N GLU A 2 -4.45 25.33 9.83
CA GLU A 2 -4.30 24.00 9.20
C GLU A 2 -3.49 23.98 7.89
N LYS A 3 -3.18 25.16 7.31
CA LYS A 3 -2.45 25.28 6.03
C LYS A 3 -0.94 25.24 6.21
N ASP A 4 -0.45 25.86 7.28
CA ASP A 4 0.98 25.96 7.55
C ASP A 4 1.44 25.11 8.75
N ASP A 5 0.50 24.50 9.48
CA ASP A 5 0.75 23.60 10.61
C ASP A 5 0.52 22.12 10.21
N LEU A 6 1.59 21.45 9.77
CA LEU A 6 1.61 20.02 9.43
C LEU A 6 2.48 19.27 10.46
N ARG A 7 1.96 18.19 11.04
CA ARG A 7 2.63 17.48 12.13
C ARG A 7 2.54 15.96 11.93
N ILE A 8 3.62 15.26 12.25
CA ILE A 8 3.63 13.81 12.40
C ILE A 8 3.68 13.49 13.89
N LYS A 9 2.82 12.58 14.33
CA LYS A 9 2.84 12.04 15.70
C LYS A 9 3.25 10.58 15.64
N MET A 10 4.52 10.29 15.93
CA MET A 10 5.08 8.94 15.87
C MET A 10 6.12 8.74 16.98
N CYS A 11 6.11 7.56 17.60
CA CYS A 11 7.14 7.13 18.55
C CYS A 11 8.31 6.48 17.80
N ILE A 12 9.12 7.30 17.13
CA ILE A 12 10.20 6.86 16.22
C ILE A 12 11.32 6.13 16.99
N LYS A 13 11.79 5.04 16.39
CA LYS A 13 12.97 4.26 16.77
C LYS A 13 13.97 4.23 15.61
N VAL A 14 15.24 3.99 15.93
CA VAL A 14 16.30 3.85 14.92
C VAL A 14 16.28 2.43 14.34
N ASN A 15 15.45 2.19 13.32
CA ASN A 15 15.37 0.93 12.61
C ASN A 15 14.84 1.11 11.16
N SER A 16 14.89 0.05 10.33
CA SER A 16 14.45 0.11 8.93
C SER A 16 12.95 0.36 8.76
N ASP A 17 12.15 -0.17 9.67
CA ASP A 17 10.69 -0.19 9.56
C ASP A 17 10.14 1.22 9.85
N ASP A 18 10.67 1.89 10.87
CA ASP A 18 10.38 3.28 11.20
C ASP A 18 10.94 4.23 10.14
N PHE A 19 12.09 3.92 9.53
CA PHE A 19 12.61 4.71 8.40
C PHE A 19 11.64 4.71 7.22
N VAL A 20 11.10 3.53 6.86
CA VAL A 20 10.05 3.41 5.83
C VAL A 20 8.77 4.12 6.26
N THR A 21 8.35 3.93 7.52
CA THR A 21 7.13 4.55 8.07
C THR A 21 7.21 6.07 8.03
N ILE A 22 8.35 6.67 8.36
CA ILE A 22 8.51 8.13 8.28
C ILE A 22 8.34 8.63 6.83
N HIS A 23 8.82 7.89 5.82
CA HIS A 23 8.58 8.26 4.41
C HIS A 23 7.09 8.16 4.07
N HIS A 24 6.40 7.16 4.61
CA HIS A 24 4.95 7.03 4.45
C HIS A 24 4.21 8.26 5.03
N GLU A 25 4.47 8.59 6.30
CA GLU A 25 3.84 9.71 7.00
C GLU A 25 4.19 11.07 6.37
N LEU A 26 5.44 11.25 5.91
CA LEU A 26 5.84 12.44 5.17
C LEU A 26 5.07 12.57 3.84
N GLY A 27 4.74 11.45 3.18
CA GLY A 27 3.87 11.43 2.01
C GLY A 27 2.51 12.10 2.27
N HIS A 28 1.90 11.83 3.42
CA HIS A 28 0.66 12.52 3.82
C HIS A 28 0.87 14.03 3.98
N ASN A 29 1.93 14.45 4.66
CA ASN A 29 2.26 15.88 4.81
C ASN A 29 2.51 16.56 3.47
N TYR A 30 3.22 15.91 2.54
CA TYR A 30 3.45 16.46 1.20
C TYR A 30 2.16 16.61 0.42
N TYR A 31 1.24 15.64 0.53
CA TYR A 31 -0.08 15.76 -0.11
C TYR A 31 -0.88 16.92 0.50
N GLN A 32 -0.94 17.00 1.83
CA GLN A 32 -1.58 18.09 2.57
C GLN A 32 -1.04 19.46 2.17
N ARG A 33 0.29 19.56 2.01
CA ARG A 33 0.97 20.76 1.56
C ARG A 33 0.58 21.15 0.15
N ALA A 34 0.48 20.18 -0.77
CA ALA A 34 0.18 20.44 -2.18
C ALA A 34 -1.24 21.00 -2.40
N TYR A 35 -2.25 20.40 -1.77
CA TYR A 35 -3.64 20.86 -1.94
C TYR A 35 -4.06 21.99 -0.99
N LYS A 36 -3.15 22.57 -0.19
CA LYS A 36 -3.49 23.53 0.88
C LYS A 36 -4.24 24.78 0.41
N ALA A 37 -4.08 25.14 -0.87
CA ALA A 37 -4.74 26.29 -1.49
C ALA A 37 -6.20 26.03 -1.90
N LEU A 38 -6.64 24.77 -1.93
CA LEU A 38 -8.02 24.43 -2.31
C LEU A 38 -9.03 24.90 -1.26
N PRO A 39 -10.32 25.06 -1.62
CA PRO A 39 -11.42 25.17 -0.67
C PRO A 39 -11.42 23.98 0.31
N ALA A 40 -11.85 24.21 1.55
CA ALA A 40 -11.77 23.21 2.62
C ALA A 40 -12.37 21.84 2.25
N LEU A 41 -13.49 21.83 1.52
CA LEU A 41 -14.16 20.60 1.07
C LEU A 41 -13.34 19.76 0.08
N TYR A 42 -12.33 20.34 -0.57
CA TYR A 42 -11.47 19.65 -1.53
C TYR A 42 -10.07 19.32 -0.98
N ARG A 43 -9.77 19.64 0.29
CA ARG A 43 -8.49 19.36 0.95
C ARG A 43 -8.41 17.92 1.46
N ASN A 44 -8.51 16.97 0.54
CA ASN A 44 -8.37 15.54 0.80
C ASN A 44 -7.73 14.85 -0.41
N GLY A 45 -7.40 13.57 -0.30
CA GLY A 45 -6.99 12.77 -1.45
C GLY A 45 -8.12 12.61 -2.47
N ALA A 46 -7.75 12.35 -3.73
CA ALA A 46 -8.73 12.17 -4.81
C ALA A 46 -9.75 11.03 -4.51
N ASN A 47 -9.28 10.00 -3.79
CA ASN A 47 -10.10 9.09 -3.00
C ASN A 47 -9.29 8.57 -1.80
N ASP A 48 -9.92 7.82 -0.90
CA ASP A 48 -9.27 7.29 0.31
C ASP A 48 -8.00 6.46 0.03
N GLY A 49 -7.94 5.75 -1.10
CA GLY A 49 -6.78 4.92 -1.48
C GLY A 49 -5.57 5.74 -1.94
N PHE A 50 -5.76 6.95 -2.47
CA PHE A 50 -4.65 7.81 -2.90
C PHE A 50 -3.79 8.25 -1.71
N HIS A 51 -4.46 8.63 -0.62
CA HIS A 51 -3.78 9.20 0.55
C HIS A 51 -2.77 8.21 1.13
N GLU A 52 -3.19 6.95 1.29
CA GLU A 52 -2.38 5.83 1.77
C GLU A 52 -1.34 5.36 0.73
N ALA A 53 -1.64 5.48 -0.57
CA ALA A 53 -0.74 5.04 -1.64
C ALA A 53 0.48 5.95 -1.82
N ILE A 54 0.35 7.25 -1.56
CA ILE A 54 1.40 8.25 -1.82
C ILE A 54 2.64 7.98 -0.96
N GLY A 55 2.46 7.81 0.34
CA GLY A 55 3.54 7.46 1.24
C GLY A 55 4.20 6.14 0.85
N ASP A 56 3.38 5.12 0.58
CA ASP A 56 3.85 3.78 0.27
C ASP A 56 4.61 3.67 -1.06
N PHE A 57 4.20 4.37 -2.12
CA PHE A 57 4.93 4.29 -3.39
C PHE A 57 6.29 4.99 -3.32
N VAL A 58 6.40 6.07 -2.54
CA VAL A 58 7.70 6.70 -2.25
C VAL A 58 8.59 5.73 -1.48
N ALA A 59 8.02 5.03 -0.50
CA ALA A 59 8.74 4.00 0.26
C ALA A 59 9.26 2.84 -0.61
N LEU A 60 8.58 2.47 -1.72
CA LEU A 60 9.09 1.49 -2.67
C LEU A 60 10.40 1.95 -3.35
N SER A 61 10.65 3.26 -3.43
CA SER A 61 11.90 3.82 -3.97
C SER A 61 13.08 3.74 -2.99
N ILE A 62 12.86 3.22 -1.77
CA ILE A 62 13.91 2.95 -0.77
C ILE A 62 14.60 1.63 -1.14
N THR A 63 15.41 1.67 -2.19
CA THR A 63 16.20 0.54 -2.68
C THR A 63 17.63 0.58 -2.12
N PRO A 64 18.41 -0.51 -2.24
CA PRO A 64 19.85 -0.46 -1.94
C PRO A 64 20.57 0.68 -2.65
N ASP A 65 20.25 0.96 -3.91
CA ASP A 65 20.85 2.06 -4.67
C ASP A 65 20.53 3.44 -4.05
N TYR A 66 19.29 3.63 -3.59
CA TYR A 66 18.93 4.83 -2.83
C TYR A 66 19.73 4.94 -1.53
N LEU A 67 19.87 3.84 -0.76
CA LEU A 67 20.62 3.84 0.49
C LEU A 67 22.10 4.20 0.27
N VAL A 68 22.68 3.82 -0.87
CA VAL A 68 24.04 4.28 -1.25
C VAL A 68 24.06 5.79 -1.48
N GLN A 69 23.09 6.32 -2.24
CA GLN A 69 23.04 7.76 -2.56
C GLN A 69 22.90 8.66 -1.33
N ILE A 70 22.26 8.17 -0.26
CA ILE A 70 22.12 8.90 1.01
C ILE A 70 23.18 8.53 2.06
N GLY A 71 24.17 7.71 1.71
CA GLY A 71 25.29 7.35 2.59
C GLY A 71 24.95 6.36 3.71
N LEU A 72 23.84 5.63 3.61
CA LEU A 72 23.44 4.60 4.58
C LEU A 72 23.86 3.18 4.17
N LEU A 73 24.35 2.98 2.94
CA LEU A 73 24.88 1.70 2.45
C LEU A 73 26.15 1.94 1.64
N ASP A 74 27.18 1.13 1.89
CA ASP A 74 28.39 1.13 1.06
C ASP A 74 28.09 0.47 -0.31
N GLN A 75 28.56 1.08 -1.40
CA GLN A 75 28.38 0.56 -2.77
C GLN A 75 28.83 -0.90 -2.92
N SER A 76 29.89 -1.31 -2.23
CA SER A 76 30.42 -2.68 -2.22
C SER A 76 29.51 -3.69 -1.50
N LYS A 77 28.52 -3.21 -0.73
CA LYS A 77 27.55 -4.02 0.01
C LYS A 77 26.19 -4.09 -0.67
N VAL A 78 26.01 -3.47 -1.85
CA VAL A 78 24.78 -3.56 -2.63
C VAL A 78 24.55 -5.02 -3.04
N PRO A 79 23.39 -5.61 -2.69
CA PRO A 79 23.10 -7.00 -3.04
C PRO A 79 23.05 -7.23 -4.57
N SER A 80 23.72 -8.29 -5.02
CA SER A 80 23.62 -8.79 -6.39
C SER A 80 22.21 -9.30 -6.69
N ALA A 81 21.90 -9.47 -7.98
CA ALA A 81 20.60 -9.96 -8.46
C ALA A 81 20.19 -11.31 -7.86
N ASP A 82 21.15 -12.15 -7.45
CA ASP A 82 20.86 -13.42 -6.78
C ASP A 82 20.16 -13.27 -5.41
N LYS A 83 20.20 -12.07 -4.80
CA LYS A 83 19.50 -11.76 -3.54
C LYS A 83 18.09 -11.19 -3.73
N ASP A 84 17.69 -10.88 -4.95
CA ASP A 84 16.40 -10.24 -5.23
C ASP A 84 15.22 -11.07 -4.75
N ILE A 85 15.30 -12.40 -4.87
CA ILE A 85 14.22 -13.30 -4.43
C ILE A 85 13.94 -13.15 -2.93
N GLY A 86 14.98 -13.05 -2.09
CA GLY A 86 14.79 -12.88 -0.65
C GLY A 86 14.19 -11.52 -0.29
N LEU A 87 14.61 -10.45 -0.98
CA LEU A 87 14.07 -9.11 -0.80
C LEU A 87 12.61 -9.02 -1.27
N LEU A 88 12.32 -9.59 -2.45
CA LEU A 88 10.96 -9.67 -2.98
C LEU A 88 10.06 -10.51 -2.08
N LEU A 89 10.54 -11.63 -1.52
CA LEU A 89 9.77 -12.44 -0.58
C LEU A 89 9.42 -11.64 0.67
N ARG A 90 10.38 -10.90 1.25
CA ARG A 90 10.13 -9.99 2.37
C ARG A 90 9.06 -8.95 2.02
N GLN A 91 9.17 -8.33 0.84
CA GLN A 91 8.16 -7.38 0.35
C GLN A 91 6.80 -8.04 0.11
N ALA A 92 6.74 -9.27 -0.41
CA ALA A 92 5.49 -9.97 -0.65
C ALA A 92 4.79 -10.36 0.66
N MET A 93 5.54 -10.71 1.71
CA MET A 93 4.99 -10.97 3.04
C MET A 93 4.33 -9.73 3.65
N ASP A 94 4.81 -8.52 3.36
CA ASP A 94 4.16 -7.28 3.78
C ASP A 94 3.00 -6.86 2.85
N LYS A 95 3.26 -6.85 1.54
CA LYS A 95 2.35 -6.25 0.55
C LYS A 95 1.29 -7.23 0.04
N VAL A 96 1.71 -8.42 -0.40
CA VAL A 96 0.84 -9.41 -1.05
C VAL A 96 0.02 -10.17 -0.03
N ALA A 97 0.65 -10.66 1.05
CA ALA A 97 -0.05 -11.40 2.10
C ALA A 97 -1.08 -10.53 2.85
N PHE A 98 -0.93 -9.21 2.82
CA PHE A 98 -1.92 -8.26 3.35
C PHE A 98 -3.18 -8.17 2.51
N LEU A 99 -3.11 -8.30 1.17
CA LEU A 99 -4.24 -8.00 0.28
C LEU A 99 -5.55 -8.71 0.66
N PRO A 100 -5.57 -10.02 0.97
CA PRO A 100 -6.82 -10.67 1.33
C PRO A 100 -7.39 -10.13 2.65
N PHE A 101 -6.53 -9.79 3.61
CA PHE A 101 -6.95 -9.13 4.86
C PHE A 101 -7.48 -7.71 4.61
N GLY A 102 -6.80 -6.94 3.76
CA GLY A 102 -7.21 -5.60 3.33
C GLY A 102 -8.61 -5.58 2.71
N LEU A 103 -8.98 -6.63 1.97
CA LEU A 103 -10.28 -6.76 1.34
C LEU A 103 -11.36 -7.27 2.31
N LEU A 104 -11.05 -8.29 3.12
CA LEU A 104 -12.07 -9.00 3.88
C LEU A 104 -12.67 -8.18 5.03
N ILE A 105 -11.93 -7.21 5.60
CA ILE A 105 -12.44 -6.42 6.73
C ILE A 105 -13.67 -5.63 6.32
N ASP A 106 -13.59 -4.89 5.21
CA ASP A 106 -14.74 -4.11 4.76
C ASP A 106 -15.79 -5.01 4.10
N LYS A 107 -15.44 -6.16 3.51
CA LYS A 107 -16.46 -7.16 3.14
C LYS A 107 -17.28 -7.63 4.33
N TRP A 108 -16.65 -7.87 5.48
CA TRP A 108 -17.35 -8.21 6.71
C TRP A 108 -18.24 -7.05 7.17
N ARG A 109 -17.72 -5.81 7.20
CA ARG A 109 -18.51 -4.63 7.60
C ARG A 109 -19.69 -4.36 6.67
N TRP A 110 -19.49 -4.45 5.36
CA TRP A 110 -20.56 -4.30 4.38
C TRP A 110 -21.64 -5.35 4.58
N GLY A 111 -21.24 -6.60 4.82
CA GLY A 111 -22.20 -7.66 5.14
C GLY A 111 -22.98 -7.41 6.44
N VAL A 112 -22.33 -6.83 7.44
CA VAL A 112 -23.02 -6.39 8.67
C VAL A 112 -23.99 -5.23 8.39
N PHE A 113 -23.57 -4.25 7.59
CA PHE A 113 -24.37 -3.06 7.29
C PHE A 113 -25.56 -3.34 6.36
N ASP A 114 -25.41 -4.26 5.41
CA ASP A 114 -26.49 -4.65 4.49
C ASP A 114 -27.38 -5.78 5.05
N GLY A 115 -27.00 -6.36 6.20
CA GLY A 115 -27.75 -7.40 6.89
C GLY A 115 -27.49 -8.84 6.41
N SER A 116 -26.63 -9.05 5.42
CA SER A 116 -26.24 -10.40 4.98
C SER A 116 -25.41 -11.16 6.02
N ILE A 117 -24.78 -10.45 6.96
CA ILE A 117 -24.20 -11.00 8.20
C ILE A 117 -25.08 -10.53 9.38
N PRO A 118 -25.97 -11.37 9.90
CA PRO A 118 -26.87 -10.99 10.99
C PRO A 118 -26.11 -10.82 12.31
N THR A 119 -26.68 -10.09 13.26
CA THR A 119 -26.09 -9.85 14.59
C THR A 119 -25.69 -11.12 15.34
N GLY A 120 -26.44 -12.21 15.17
CA GLY A 120 -26.11 -13.53 15.73
C GLY A 120 -25.12 -14.36 14.90
N GLY A 121 -24.42 -13.75 13.93
CA GLY A 121 -23.49 -14.42 13.02
C GLY A 121 -22.22 -13.62 12.74
N TYR A 122 -21.86 -12.69 13.61
CA TYR A 122 -20.70 -11.81 13.43
C TYR A 122 -19.39 -12.58 13.46
N GLU A 123 -19.24 -13.48 14.43
CA GLU A 123 -18.02 -14.26 14.59
C GLU A 123 -17.91 -15.32 13.49
N ALA A 124 -18.99 -16.04 13.19
CA ALA A 124 -19.04 -17.00 12.09
C ALA A 124 -18.77 -16.35 10.73
N GLY A 125 -19.37 -15.18 10.46
CA GLY A 125 -19.14 -14.42 9.22
C GLY A 125 -17.69 -13.94 9.09
N TRP A 126 -17.09 -13.51 10.20
CA TRP A 126 -15.67 -13.14 10.24
C TRP A 126 -14.76 -14.34 9.95
N ASN A 127 -14.95 -15.45 10.66
CA ASN A 127 -14.13 -16.66 10.49
C ASN A 127 -14.30 -17.27 9.09
N LYS A 128 -15.50 -17.22 8.52
CA LYS A 128 -15.73 -17.63 7.13
C LYS A 128 -14.91 -16.78 6.15
N LEU A 129 -14.94 -15.46 6.27
CA LEU A 129 -14.17 -14.58 5.40
C LEU A 129 -12.65 -14.75 5.59
N ARG A 130 -12.20 -14.98 6.83
CA ARG A 130 -10.78 -15.29 7.13
C ARG A 130 -10.34 -16.59 6.45
N LEU A 131 -11.18 -17.63 6.47
CA LEU A 131 -10.90 -18.86 5.73
C LEU A 131 -10.94 -18.61 4.21
N ASP A 132 -12.01 -18.03 3.68
CA ASP A 132 -12.23 -17.86 2.24
C ASP A 132 -11.17 -16.98 1.55
N TYR A 133 -10.64 -15.97 2.24
CA TYR A 133 -9.67 -15.03 1.65
C TYR A 133 -8.22 -15.31 2.07
N GLN A 134 -7.98 -15.74 3.31
CA GLN A 134 -6.61 -15.91 3.83
C GLN A 134 -6.19 -17.36 4.04
N GLY A 135 -7.11 -18.32 4.06
CA GLY A 135 -6.78 -19.72 4.34
C GLY A 135 -6.38 -19.99 5.77
N ILE A 136 -6.94 -19.24 6.71
CA ILE A 136 -6.62 -19.38 8.13
C ILE A 136 -7.88 -19.60 8.95
N VAL A 137 -7.73 -20.40 10.00
CA VAL A 137 -8.77 -20.71 10.98
C VAL A 137 -8.32 -20.22 12.36
N PRO A 138 -9.26 -19.89 13.27
CA PRO A 138 -8.88 -19.59 14.64
C PRO A 138 -8.23 -20.83 15.30
N PRO A 139 -7.21 -20.65 16.15
CA PRO A 139 -6.51 -21.76 16.80
C PRO A 139 -7.32 -22.45 17.91
N VAL A 140 -8.47 -21.86 18.27
CA VAL A 140 -9.42 -22.38 19.26
C VAL A 140 -10.83 -22.16 18.74
N ALA A 141 -11.81 -22.93 19.23
CA ALA A 141 -13.20 -22.72 18.87
C ALA A 141 -13.67 -21.29 19.25
N ARG A 142 -14.42 -20.66 18.35
CA ARG A 142 -14.99 -19.32 18.51
C ARG A 142 -16.50 -19.39 18.27
N ASP A 143 -17.27 -19.08 19.29
CA ASP A 143 -18.72 -18.96 19.22
C ASP A 143 -19.15 -17.49 19.15
N GLU A 144 -20.44 -17.23 18.98
CA GLU A 144 -20.99 -15.88 18.88
C GLU A 144 -20.97 -15.09 20.21
N THR A 145 -20.43 -15.67 21.30
CA THR A 145 -20.08 -14.89 22.52
C THR A 145 -18.76 -14.14 22.38
N ARG A 146 -18.13 -14.25 21.20
CA ARG A 146 -16.88 -13.57 20.82
C ARG A 146 -17.13 -12.52 19.75
N PHE A 147 -16.17 -11.60 19.65
CA PHE A 147 -16.17 -10.52 18.67
C PHE A 147 -14.74 -10.23 18.21
N ASP A 148 -14.10 -11.20 17.56
CA ASP A 148 -12.75 -11.06 16.99
C ASP A 148 -12.57 -9.90 16.02
N PRO A 149 -13.54 -9.55 15.14
CA PRO A 149 -13.41 -8.32 14.36
C PRO A 149 -13.18 -7.08 15.24
N GLY A 150 -13.78 -7.02 16.43
CA GLY A 150 -13.57 -5.93 17.39
C GLY A 150 -12.14 -5.78 17.90
N ALA A 151 -11.30 -6.83 17.81
CA ALA A 151 -9.90 -6.77 18.22
C ALA A 151 -9.00 -6.05 17.19
N LYS A 152 -9.52 -5.73 16.00
CA LYS A 152 -8.80 -4.95 14.99
C LYS A 152 -9.21 -3.48 15.07
N TYR A 153 -8.31 -2.62 15.55
CA TYR A 153 -8.47 -1.16 15.77
C TYR A 153 -9.48 -0.44 14.86
N HIS A 154 -9.39 -0.64 13.54
CA HIS A 154 -10.22 0.06 12.56
C HIS A 154 -11.72 -0.23 12.68
N ILE A 155 -12.11 -1.40 13.22
CA ILE A 155 -13.51 -1.76 13.46
C ILE A 155 -14.10 -0.91 14.61
N PRO A 156 -13.60 -0.94 15.86
CA PRO A 156 -14.14 -0.09 16.93
C PRO A 156 -13.86 1.41 16.72
N ASN A 157 -12.80 1.78 16.00
CA ASN A 157 -12.51 3.18 15.65
C ASN A 157 -13.30 3.67 14.41
N ASN A 158 -14.23 2.87 13.88
CA ASN A 158 -15.06 3.19 12.72
C ASN A 158 -14.29 3.78 11.52
N THR A 159 -13.12 3.22 11.22
CA THR A 159 -12.27 3.67 10.11
C THR A 159 -12.45 2.72 8.91
N PRO A 160 -12.86 3.20 7.72
CA PRO A 160 -12.89 2.40 6.49
C PRO A 160 -11.58 1.67 6.21
N TYR A 161 -11.63 0.42 5.74
CA TYR A 161 -10.44 -0.42 5.54
C TYR A 161 -10.10 -0.70 4.08
N ALA A 162 -11.07 -0.61 3.17
CA ALA A 162 -10.88 -0.80 1.73
C ALA A 162 -9.83 0.16 1.16
N ARG A 163 -9.63 1.32 1.82
CA ARG A 163 -8.55 2.27 1.51
C ARG A 163 -7.16 1.61 1.45
N TYR A 164 -6.85 0.68 2.34
CA TYR A 164 -5.55 0.00 2.37
C TYR A 164 -5.42 -1.01 1.23
N PHE A 165 -6.51 -1.70 0.86
CA PHE A 165 -6.50 -2.59 -0.31
C PHE A 165 -6.26 -1.80 -1.60
N LEU A 166 -7.01 -0.70 -1.78
CA LEU A 166 -6.86 0.18 -2.94
C LEU A 166 -5.45 0.80 -2.99
N ALA A 167 -4.92 1.23 -1.85
CA ALA A 167 -3.58 1.78 -1.74
C ALA A 167 -2.48 0.78 -2.07
N ARG A 168 -2.66 -0.49 -1.69
CA ARG A 168 -1.75 -1.58 -2.06
C ARG A 168 -1.72 -1.80 -3.56
N VAL A 169 -2.81 -1.60 -4.29
CA VAL A 169 -2.80 -1.65 -5.76
C VAL A 169 -2.19 -0.38 -6.36
N LEU A 170 -2.66 0.79 -5.92
CA LEU A 170 -2.25 2.09 -6.43
C LEU A 170 -0.76 2.37 -6.25
N GLN A 171 -0.16 1.97 -5.11
CA GLN A 171 1.26 2.24 -4.86
C GLN A 171 2.16 1.65 -5.95
N PHE A 172 1.88 0.45 -6.45
CA PHE A 172 2.68 -0.13 -7.54
C PHE A 172 2.40 0.55 -8.88
N GLN A 173 1.15 0.97 -9.12
CA GLN A 173 0.80 1.71 -10.34
C GLN A 173 1.49 3.07 -10.40
N PHE A 174 1.49 3.81 -9.29
CA PHE A 174 2.23 5.06 -9.14
C PHE A 174 3.74 4.84 -9.25
N TYR A 175 4.25 3.82 -8.56
CA TYR A 175 5.67 3.49 -8.59
C TYR A 175 6.15 3.15 -10.01
N LYS A 176 5.41 2.32 -10.75
CA LYS A 176 5.74 2.03 -12.15
C LYS A 176 5.73 3.28 -13.02
N ALA A 177 4.70 4.12 -12.90
CA ALA A 177 4.64 5.38 -13.65
C ALA A 177 5.84 6.30 -13.34
N ALA A 178 6.22 6.41 -12.07
CA ALA A 178 7.39 7.18 -11.65
C ALA A 178 8.70 6.62 -12.24
N CYS A 179 8.87 5.30 -12.23
CA CYS A 179 10.03 4.62 -12.81
C CYS A 179 10.11 4.79 -14.33
N ASP A 180 8.98 4.66 -15.02
CA ASP A 180 8.89 4.86 -16.47
C ASP A 180 9.26 6.33 -16.82
N GLN A 181 8.73 7.30 -16.07
CA GLN A 181 9.06 8.72 -16.20
C GLN A 181 10.52 9.04 -15.88
N ALA A 182 11.10 8.34 -14.91
CA ALA A 182 12.53 8.45 -14.60
C ALA A 182 13.44 7.81 -15.68
N GLY A 183 12.85 7.16 -16.69
CA GLY A 183 13.59 6.50 -17.75
C GLY A 183 14.23 5.17 -17.34
N TRP A 184 13.83 4.60 -16.19
CA TRP A 184 14.37 3.33 -15.70
C TRP A 184 14.07 2.19 -16.69
N LYS A 185 15.08 1.35 -16.97
CA LYS A 185 14.98 0.20 -17.90
C LYS A 185 15.25 -1.15 -17.24
N GLY A 186 15.63 -1.16 -15.97
CA GLY A 186 15.90 -2.39 -15.22
C GLY A 186 14.64 -3.03 -14.64
N PRO A 187 14.80 -4.08 -13.82
CA PRO A 187 13.68 -4.67 -13.09
C PRO A 187 12.97 -3.63 -12.23
N LEU A 188 11.63 -3.64 -12.22
CA LEU A 188 10.83 -2.63 -11.53
C LEU A 188 11.18 -2.54 -10.04
N HIS A 189 11.38 -3.68 -9.37
CA HIS A 189 11.73 -3.76 -7.94
C HIS A 189 13.12 -3.21 -7.56
N ARG A 190 13.93 -2.79 -8.54
CA ARG A 190 15.22 -2.13 -8.32
C ARG A 190 15.21 -0.64 -8.63
N CYS A 191 14.15 -0.12 -9.24
CA CYS A 191 14.04 1.28 -9.58
C CYS A 191 14.20 2.19 -8.35
N SER A 192 14.86 3.33 -8.52
CA SER A 192 14.69 4.46 -7.61
C SER A 192 14.57 5.73 -8.45
N PHE A 193 13.60 6.57 -8.11
CA PHE A 193 13.41 7.88 -8.74
C PHE A 193 13.88 9.02 -7.83
N PHE A 194 14.69 8.70 -6.81
CA PHE A 194 15.29 9.70 -5.94
C PHE A 194 16.05 10.76 -6.74
N GLY A 195 15.86 12.03 -6.37
CA GLY A 195 16.47 13.17 -7.06
C GLY A 195 15.87 13.53 -8.42
N ASN A 196 14.91 12.75 -8.95
CA ASN A 196 14.28 13.06 -10.22
C ASN A 196 13.24 14.19 -10.08
N LYS A 197 13.63 15.41 -10.46
CA LYS A 197 12.78 16.60 -10.37
C LYS A 197 11.57 16.57 -11.30
N GLU A 198 11.67 15.89 -12.44
CA GLU A 198 10.55 15.79 -13.39
C GLU A 198 9.44 14.90 -12.84
N VAL A 199 9.78 13.74 -12.28
CA VAL A 199 8.84 12.88 -11.56
C VAL A 199 8.20 13.65 -10.41
N GLY A 200 9.00 14.39 -9.63
CA GLY A 200 8.50 15.23 -8.54
C GLY A 200 7.50 16.30 -9.00
N ALA A 201 7.77 16.98 -10.12
CA ALA A 201 6.87 17.99 -10.67
C ALA A 201 5.54 17.38 -11.16
N ARG A 202 5.60 16.21 -11.81
CA ARG A 202 4.40 15.47 -12.26
C ARG A 202 3.58 14.97 -11.08
N LEU A 203 4.23 14.42 -10.06
CA LEU A 203 3.59 14.03 -8.80
C LEU A 203 2.89 15.22 -8.17
N ASN A 204 3.60 16.34 -7.97
CA ASN A 204 3.04 17.53 -7.33
C ASN A 204 1.80 18.07 -8.06
N LYS A 205 1.80 18.07 -9.40
CA LYS A 205 0.63 18.45 -10.20
C LYS A 205 -0.60 17.59 -9.90
N MET A 206 -0.43 16.28 -9.69
CA MET A 206 -1.50 15.37 -9.28
C MET A 206 -1.91 15.59 -7.81
N LEU A 207 -0.96 15.85 -6.92
CA LEU A 207 -1.24 16.14 -5.51
C LEU A 207 -2.03 17.46 -5.32
N GLU A 208 -1.72 18.49 -6.11
CA GLU A 208 -2.42 19.79 -6.07
C GLU A 208 -3.90 19.69 -6.44
N MET A 209 -4.32 18.62 -7.14
CA MET A 209 -5.72 18.40 -7.48
C MET A 209 -6.58 18.10 -6.24
N GLY A 210 -6.01 17.56 -5.17
CA GLY A 210 -6.74 17.12 -3.98
C GLY A 210 -7.98 16.30 -4.35
N ALA A 211 -9.13 16.64 -3.77
CA ALA A 211 -10.44 16.06 -4.10
C ALA A 211 -11.27 16.95 -5.06
N SER A 212 -10.65 17.92 -5.74
CA SER A 212 -11.36 18.86 -6.62
C SER A 212 -11.78 18.28 -7.98
N LYS A 213 -11.30 17.08 -8.31
CA LYS A 213 -11.57 16.37 -9.57
C LYS A 213 -11.93 14.91 -9.28
N PRO A 214 -12.67 14.24 -10.18
CA PRO A 214 -12.84 12.80 -10.11
C PRO A 214 -11.49 12.09 -10.02
N TRP A 215 -11.38 11.08 -9.15
CA TRP A 215 -10.13 10.35 -8.96
C TRP A 215 -9.50 9.76 -10.23
N PRO A 216 -10.24 9.34 -11.29
CA PRO A 216 -9.63 8.86 -12.53
C PRO A 216 -8.81 9.95 -13.23
N ASP A 217 -9.22 11.23 -13.12
CA ASP A 217 -8.50 12.35 -13.71
C ASP A 217 -7.17 12.59 -12.98
N ALA A 218 -7.18 12.46 -11.65
CA ALA A 218 -5.96 12.53 -10.84
C ALA A 218 -5.02 11.35 -11.15
N LEU A 219 -5.55 10.13 -11.29
CA LEU A 219 -4.76 8.96 -11.67
C LEU A 219 -4.10 9.15 -13.04
N GLU A 220 -4.84 9.66 -14.02
CA GLU A 220 -4.37 9.90 -15.37
C GLU A 220 -3.30 10.98 -15.43
N ALA A 221 -3.45 12.06 -14.64
CA ALA A 221 -2.48 13.16 -14.58
C ALA A 221 -1.06 12.70 -14.21
N PHE A 222 -0.93 11.63 -13.41
CA PHE A 222 0.37 11.08 -13.03
C PHE A 222 0.73 9.80 -13.78
N THR A 223 -0.21 8.89 -14.01
CA THR A 223 0.09 7.56 -14.56
C THR A 223 -0.19 7.41 -16.05
N GLY A 224 -0.92 8.36 -16.65
CA GLY A 224 -1.44 8.26 -18.01
C GLY A 224 -2.60 7.27 -18.17
N SER A 225 -3.10 6.68 -17.08
CA SER A 225 -4.25 5.76 -17.08
C SER A 225 -5.38 6.29 -16.19
N ARG A 226 -6.63 6.08 -16.62
CA ARG A 226 -7.83 6.37 -15.82
C ARG A 226 -8.27 5.19 -14.96
N GLU A 227 -7.69 4.02 -15.18
CA GLU A 227 -8.10 2.76 -14.54
C GLU A 227 -7.09 2.31 -13.48
N MET A 228 -7.61 1.87 -12.33
CA MET A 228 -6.83 1.14 -11.33
C MET A 228 -6.47 -0.26 -11.85
N SER A 229 -5.22 -0.66 -11.69
CA SER A 229 -4.72 -1.92 -12.25
C SER A 229 -3.70 -2.61 -11.37
N GLY A 230 -3.90 -3.90 -11.12
CA GLY A 230 -2.94 -4.76 -10.42
C GLY A 230 -1.73 -5.17 -11.26
N LYS A 231 -1.66 -4.78 -12.55
CA LYS A 231 -0.59 -5.20 -13.46
C LYS A 231 0.81 -4.80 -12.98
N ALA A 232 0.96 -3.58 -12.46
CA ALA A 232 2.24 -3.09 -11.97
C ALA A 232 2.74 -3.87 -10.74
N MET A 233 1.84 -4.26 -9.84
CA MET A 233 2.19 -5.14 -8.72
C MET A 233 2.61 -6.53 -9.22
N ALA A 234 1.87 -7.10 -10.17
CA ALA A 234 2.22 -8.39 -10.76
C ALA A 234 3.59 -8.37 -11.45
N GLU A 235 3.92 -7.28 -12.15
CA GLU A 235 5.23 -7.04 -12.75
C GLU A 235 6.34 -6.94 -11.69
N TYR A 236 6.12 -6.14 -10.64
CA TYR A 236 7.06 -5.98 -9.53
C TYR A 236 7.45 -7.32 -8.90
N PHE A 237 6.46 -8.20 -8.67
CA PHE A 237 6.67 -9.52 -8.06
C PHE A 237 6.90 -10.65 -9.06
N ALA A 238 6.98 -10.38 -10.37
CA ALA A 238 7.10 -11.43 -11.38
C ALA A 238 8.30 -12.38 -11.15
N PRO A 239 9.51 -11.90 -10.78
CA PRO A 239 10.63 -12.79 -10.49
C PRO A 239 10.36 -13.72 -9.31
N LEU A 240 9.75 -13.20 -8.24
CA LEU A 240 9.37 -14.01 -7.08
C LEU A 240 8.29 -15.01 -7.43
N LYS A 241 7.27 -14.61 -8.20
CA LYS A 241 6.20 -15.51 -8.63
C LYS A 241 6.77 -16.69 -9.42
N ALA A 242 7.65 -16.43 -10.38
CA ALA A 242 8.30 -17.49 -11.17
C ALA A 242 9.11 -18.45 -10.27
N TRP A 243 9.79 -17.91 -9.25
CA TRP A 243 10.50 -18.72 -8.28
C TRP A 243 9.54 -19.56 -7.41
N LEU A 244 8.46 -18.97 -6.89
CA LEU A 244 7.44 -19.67 -6.08
C LEU A 244 6.73 -20.76 -6.87
N ASP A 245 6.39 -20.52 -8.14
CA ASP A 245 5.77 -21.53 -9.02
C ASP A 245 6.69 -22.76 -9.17
N LYS A 246 8.01 -22.56 -9.22
CA LYS A 246 8.99 -23.65 -9.25
C LYS A 246 9.09 -24.38 -7.91
N GLN A 247 9.17 -23.65 -6.79
CA GLN A 247 9.28 -24.26 -5.46
C GLN A 247 8.04 -25.05 -5.06
N ASN A 248 6.86 -24.56 -5.43
CA ASN A 248 5.57 -25.15 -5.07
C ASN A 248 5.11 -26.24 -6.07
N LYS A 249 5.97 -26.66 -7.00
CA LYS A 249 5.62 -27.74 -7.94
C LYS A 249 5.35 -29.03 -7.16
N GLY A 250 4.13 -29.55 -7.29
CA GLY A 250 3.67 -30.76 -6.58
C GLY A 250 3.12 -30.51 -5.18
N GLN A 251 3.12 -29.27 -4.70
CA GLN A 251 2.45 -28.91 -3.45
C GLN A 251 0.93 -28.73 -3.68
N PRO A 252 0.09 -29.01 -2.67
CA PRO A 252 -1.33 -28.69 -2.72
C PRO A 252 -1.56 -27.20 -2.99
N LYS A 253 -2.66 -26.89 -3.70
CA LYS A 253 -3.08 -25.50 -3.96
C LYS A 253 -4.28 -25.17 -3.10
N GLY A 254 -4.28 -23.96 -2.53
CA GLY A 254 -5.32 -23.54 -1.60
C GLY A 254 -5.12 -24.17 -0.22
N TRP A 255 -6.23 -24.35 0.48
CA TRP A 255 -6.33 -24.93 1.81
C TRP A 255 -7.55 -25.84 1.87
#